data_AF-A0A5S4G1N3-F1
#
_entry.id   AF-A0A5S4G1N3-F1
#
_cell.length_a   1.000
_cell.length_b   1.000
_cell.length_c   1.000
_cell.angle_alpha   90.00
_cell.angle_beta   90.00
_cell.angle_gamma   90.00
#
_symmetry.space_group_name_H-M   'P 1'
#
loop_
_entity.id
_entity.type
_entity.pdbx_description
1 polymer ?
#
loop_
_entity_poly.entity_id
_entity_poly.type
_entity_poly.pdbx_seq_one_letter_code
_entity_poly.pdbx_strand_id
1 'polypeptide(L)'
;LRERVDVLVGADGVQSAVRARLHDPAGDPLLWGGIRMWRGVARADPILDGATVLVGGSNLAGKFVTYHISASDPRLVNWVAEVKVAEPGAVPEADWSRAGRLDDVAAHFADWKYAPADIPALLAATERILEYPMVDRDPLPRWGEGRVTLLGDAAHPMYPVGSNGGSQAILDARVLARCLAADEDPARALEAYEEERRPATSALVLAHRALPIEETIRLVTERAPDGFHDVADVLTEPELAAMAAAQRRISDADVRALNQRESWSVRPARTDPSEP
;
A
#
# COMPACT_ATOMS: atom_id res chain seq x y z
N LEU A 1 -4.05 -31.81 11.28
CA LEU A 1 -3.26 -31.57 12.50
C LEU A 1 -4.14 -30.82 13.51
N ARG A 2 -3.99 -31.05 14.81
CA ARG A 2 -4.60 -30.21 15.86
C ARG A 2 -3.47 -29.79 16.79
N GLU A 3 -3.28 -28.48 16.95
CA GLU A 3 -2.28 -27.92 17.87
C GLU A 3 -2.95 -27.05 18.92
N ARG A 4 -2.33 -26.97 20.09
CA ARG A 4 -2.72 -26.06 21.17
C ARG A 4 -1.67 -24.97 21.25
N VAL A 5 -2.11 -23.72 21.21
CA VAL A 5 -1.27 -22.52 21.24
C VAL A 5 -1.84 -21.52 22.24
N ASP A 6 -1.00 -20.63 22.74
CA ASP A 6 -1.41 -19.58 23.68
C ASP A 6 -2.06 -18.37 22.98
N VAL A 7 -1.66 -18.12 21.72
CA VAL A 7 -2.13 -17.05 20.84
C VAL A 7 -2.15 -17.54 19.39
N LEU A 8 -3.15 -17.11 18.62
CA LEU A 8 -3.21 -17.27 17.16
C LEU A 8 -3.20 -15.89 16.48
N VAL A 9 -2.27 -15.69 15.55
CA VAL A 9 -2.17 -14.46 14.73
C VAL A 9 -2.53 -14.80 13.30
N GLY A 10 -3.63 -14.25 12.79
CA GLY A 10 -3.98 -14.28 11.38
C GLY A 10 -3.15 -13.28 10.60
N ALA A 11 -2.04 -13.75 10.02
CA ALA A 11 -1.17 -13.00 9.11
C ALA A 11 -1.19 -13.63 7.70
N ASP A 12 -2.32 -14.21 7.33
CA ASP A 12 -2.57 -15.02 6.14
C ASP A 12 -3.12 -14.22 4.94
N GLY A 13 -2.91 -12.90 4.96
CA GLY A 13 -3.16 -12.01 3.83
C GLY A 13 -4.62 -11.61 3.63
N VAL A 14 -4.88 -10.91 2.52
CA VAL A 14 -6.18 -10.33 2.13
C VAL A 14 -7.35 -11.33 2.00
N GLN A 15 -7.04 -12.61 1.82
CA GLN A 15 -7.99 -13.73 1.77
C GLN A 15 -8.02 -14.53 3.07
N SER A 16 -7.65 -13.90 4.19
CA SER A 16 -7.46 -14.55 5.48
C SER A 16 -8.61 -15.48 5.88
N ALA A 17 -8.27 -16.74 6.10
CA ALA A 17 -9.16 -17.74 6.66
C ALA A 17 -9.45 -17.43 8.14
N VAL A 18 -8.49 -16.85 8.86
CA VAL A 18 -8.70 -16.41 10.25
C VAL A 18 -9.74 -15.29 10.31
N ARG A 19 -9.62 -14.27 9.45
CA ARG A 19 -10.60 -13.17 9.32
C ARG A 19 -12.00 -13.70 9.02
N ALA A 20 -12.12 -14.65 8.09
CA ALA A 20 -13.39 -15.28 7.74
C ALA A 20 -14.01 -16.15 8.85
N ARG A 21 -13.24 -16.52 9.90
CA ARG A 21 -13.77 -17.18 11.10
C ARG A 21 -14.19 -16.21 12.19
N LEU A 22 -13.61 -15.01 12.22
CA LEU A 22 -13.91 -13.96 13.20
C LEU A 22 -15.07 -13.05 12.76
N HIS A 23 -15.25 -12.88 11.45
CA HIS A 23 -16.23 -11.98 10.86
C HIS A 23 -17.08 -12.68 9.81
N ASP A 24 -18.33 -12.25 9.65
CA ASP A 24 -19.23 -12.75 8.61
C ASP A 24 -18.72 -12.33 7.22
N PRO A 25 -18.33 -13.28 6.34
CA PRO A 25 -17.86 -12.95 5.00
C PRO A 25 -18.89 -12.19 4.15
N ALA A 26 -20.19 -12.33 4.44
CA ALA A 26 -21.23 -11.60 3.71
C ALA A 26 -21.22 -10.09 4.00
N GLY A 27 -20.79 -9.70 5.20
CA GLY A 27 -20.68 -8.29 5.64
C GLY A 27 -19.28 -7.69 5.42
N ASP A 28 -18.34 -8.48 4.91
CA ASP A 28 -16.96 -8.09 4.67
C ASP A 28 -16.55 -8.57 3.27
N PRO A 29 -17.03 -7.92 2.18
CA PRO A 29 -16.63 -8.24 0.82
C PRO A 29 -15.25 -7.64 0.49
N LEU A 30 -14.55 -8.27 -0.46
CA LEU A 30 -13.40 -7.64 -1.11
C LEU A 30 -13.90 -6.59 -2.10
N LEU A 31 -13.41 -5.36 -1.99
CA LEU A 31 -13.85 -4.23 -2.80
C LEU A 31 -12.80 -3.94 -3.86
N TRP A 32 -13.22 -3.93 -5.13
CA TRP A 32 -12.37 -3.53 -6.26
C TRP A 32 -12.66 -2.09 -6.65
N GLY A 33 -11.62 -1.26 -6.74
CA GLY A 33 -11.73 0.14 -7.18
C GLY A 33 -11.98 0.33 -8.68
N GLY A 34 -12.18 -0.75 -9.45
CA GLY A 34 -12.31 -0.69 -10.91
C GLY A 34 -10.97 -0.48 -11.65
N ILE A 35 -9.87 -0.35 -10.90
CA ILE A 35 -8.52 -0.14 -11.44
C ILE A 35 -7.81 -1.49 -11.59
N ARG A 36 -7.29 -1.72 -12.78
CA ARG A 36 -6.39 -2.81 -13.09
C ARG A 36 -4.95 -2.34 -12.95
N MET A 37 -4.12 -3.15 -12.32
CA MET A 37 -2.69 -2.90 -12.20
C MET A 37 -1.90 -3.98 -12.93
N TRP A 38 -0.88 -3.57 -13.66
CA TRP A 38 0.14 -4.47 -14.19
C TRP A 38 1.49 -4.11 -13.57
N ARG A 39 2.31 -5.11 -13.31
CA ARG A 39 3.66 -4.91 -12.79
C ARG A 39 4.65 -5.78 -13.53
N GLY A 40 5.84 -5.25 -13.72
CA GLY A 40 6.91 -5.95 -14.37
C GLY A 40 8.27 -5.42 -13.97
N VAL A 41 9.28 -6.22 -14.27
CA VAL A 41 10.68 -5.84 -14.15
C VAL A 41 11.34 -6.07 -15.49
N ALA A 42 11.98 -5.02 -16.01
CA ALA A 42 12.69 -5.08 -17.28
C ALA A 42 14.20 -4.89 -17.05
N ARG A 43 14.99 -5.51 -17.92
CA ARG A 43 16.41 -5.15 -18.07
C ARG A 43 16.47 -3.90 -18.94
N ALA A 44 16.76 -2.77 -18.33
CA ALA A 44 16.76 -1.47 -18.98
C ALA A 44 17.76 -0.53 -18.31
N ASP A 45 18.20 0.49 -19.05
CA ASP A 45 19.00 1.55 -18.46
C ASP A 45 18.17 2.37 -17.44
N PRO A 46 18.81 2.92 -16.41
CA PRO A 46 18.12 3.73 -15.42
C PRO A 46 17.52 4.96 -16.08
N ILE A 47 16.31 5.32 -15.65
CA ILE A 47 15.68 6.58 -16.03
C ILE A 47 16.33 7.69 -15.18
N LEU A 48 16.67 8.81 -15.83
CA LEU A 48 17.35 9.95 -15.21
C LEU A 48 18.64 9.55 -14.48
N ASP A 49 18.70 9.73 -13.16
CA ASP A 49 19.86 9.48 -12.31
C ASP A 49 19.88 8.06 -11.69
N GLY A 50 18.87 7.24 -11.98
CA GLY A 50 18.72 5.91 -11.40
C GLY A 50 18.38 5.89 -9.90
N ALA A 51 18.11 7.05 -9.30
CA ALA A 51 17.56 7.20 -7.95
C ALA A 51 16.15 7.82 -7.96
N THR A 52 15.70 8.29 -9.13
CA THR A 52 14.38 8.90 -9.32
C THR A 52 13.27 7.87 -9.41
N VAL A 53 12.18 8.13 -8.70
CA VAL A 53 10.88 7.49 -8.94
C VAL A 53 10.08 8.39 -9.87
N LEU A 54 9.78 7.90 -11.08
CA LEU A 54 8.90 8.61 -12.01
C LEU A 54 7.46 8.14 -11.80
N VAL A 55 6.54 9.08 -11.63
CA VAL A 55 5.10 8.85 -11.59
C VAL A 55 4.48 9.75 -12.66
N GLY A 56 3.77 9.16 -13.62
CA GLY A 56 3.13 9.89 -14.72
C GLY A 56 1.67 9.48 -14.92
N GLY A 57 0.84 10.44 -15.33
CA GLY A 57 -0.58 10.27 -15.65
C GLY A 57 -1.50 10.04 -14.45
N SER A 58 -2.73 9.65 -14.76
CA SER A 58 -3.83 9.39 -13.80
C SER A 58 -4.49 8.06 -14.10
N ASN A 59 -5.17 7.45 -13.13
CA ASN A 59 -5.84 6.17 -13.35
C ASN A 59 -6.88 6.22 -14.50
N LEU A 60 -7.43 7.39 -14.84
CA LEU A 60 -8.35 7.58 -15.97
C LEU A 60 -7.65 7.57 -17.32
N ALA A 61 -6.51 8.26 -17.44
CA ALA A 61 -5.72 8.31 -18.68
C ALA A 61 -4.75 7.11 -18.83
N GLY A 62 -4.55 6.37 -17.75
CA GLY A 62 -3.42 5.47 -17.56
C GLY A 62 -2.36 6.15 -16.68
N LYS A 63 -1.95 5.45 -15.63
CA LYS A 63 -0.90 5.90 -14.71
C LYS A 63 0.27 4.93 -14.75
N PHE A 64 1.47 5.47 -14.74
CA PHE A 64 2.69 4.69 -14.83
C PHE A 64 3.67 5.13 -13.74
N VAL A 65 4.16 4.17 -12.97
CA VAL A 65 5.20 4.35 -11.95
C VAL A 65 6.40 3.52 -12.36
N THR A 66 7.59 4.12 -12.37
CA THR A 66 8.81 3.39 -12.72
C THR A 66 10.00 3.87 -11.92
N TYR A 67 10.85 2.93 -11.50
CA TYR A 67 12.03 3.20 -10.69
C TYR A 67 13.05 2.05 -10.80
N HIS A 68 14.30 2.42 -10.61
CA HIS A 68 15.42 1.50 -10.64
C HIS A 68 15.53 0.69 -9.34
N ILE A 69 15.80 -0.62 -9.43
CA ILE A 69 15.87 -1.52 -8.28
C ILE A 69 17.19 -2.28 -8.13
N SER A 70 18.14 -2.12 -9.06
CA SER A 70 19.44 -2.82 -9.01
C SER A 70 20.61 -1.86 -9.21
N ALA A 71 21.49 -1.71 -8.22
CA ALA A 71 22.67 -0.84 -8.36
C ALA A 71 23.77 -1.40 -9.30
N SER A 72 23.62 -2.65 -9.76
CA SER A 72 24.61 -3.41 -10.54
C SER A 72 24.00 -4.09 -11.76
N ASP A 73 24.83 -4.70 -12.61
CA ASP A 73 24.36 -5.53 -13.74
C ASP A 73 23.70 -6.84 -13.25
N PRO A 74 22.52 -7.25 -13.77
CA PRO A 74 21.70 -6.49 -14.72
C PRO A 74 21.02 -5.29 -14.06
N ARG A 75 21.03 -4.18 -14.79
CA ARG A 75 20.25 -2.99 -14.45
C ARG A 75 18.77 -3.35 -14.59
N LEU A 76 18.04 -3.26 -13.47
CA LEU A 76 16.65 -3.67 -13.39
C LEU A 76 15.78 -2.46 -13.08
N VAL A 77 14.77 -2.24 -13.91
CA VAL A 77 13.77 -1.19 -13.73
C VAL A 77 12.45 -1.86 -13.42
N ASN A 78 11.92 -1.57 -12.23
CA ASN A 78 10.57 -1.95 -11.85
C ASN A 78 9.58 -0.95 -12.45
N TRP A 79 8.45 -1.44 -12.93
CA TRP A 79 7.33 -0.59 -13.31
C TRP A 79 6.00 -1.11 -12.81
N VAL A 80 5.06 -0.18 -12.62
CA VAL A 80 3.66 -0.42 -12.28
C VAL A 80 2.81 0.45 -13.20
N ALA A 81 1.88 -0.18 -13.92
CA ALA A 81 0.87 0.52 -14.72
C ALA A 81 -0.49 0.35 -14.06
N GLU A 82 -1.28 1.41 -13.97
CA GLU A 82 -2.61 1.42 -13.36
C GLU A 82 -3.62 2.07 -14.31
N VAL A 83 -4.71 1.36 -14.64
CA VAL A 83 -5.74 1.84 -15.56
C VAL A 83 -7.12 1.53 -15.00
N LYS A 84 -8.02 2.52 -14.96
CA LYS A 84 -9.44 2.30 -14.63
C LYS A 84 -10.12 1.62 -15.81
N VAL A 85 -10.60 0.40 -15.60
CA VAL A 85 -11.21 -0.46 -16.64
C VAL A 85 -12.67 -0.83 -16.33
N ALA A 86 -13.15 -0.51 -15.13
CA ALA A 86 -14.51 -0.77 -14.69
C ALA A 86 -14.93 0.25 -13.62
N GLU A 87 -16.21 0.24 -13.27
CA GLU A 87 -16.69 0.93 -12.07
C GLU A 87 -16.40 0.12 -10.80
N PRO A 88 -16.23 0.80 -9.64
CA PRO A 88 -15.98 0.12 -8.38
C PRO A 88 -17.10 -0.85 -7.97
N GLY A 89 -16.74 -1.93 -7.29
CA GLY A 89 -17.71 -2.92 -6.81
C GLY A 89 -17.08 -4.08 -6.05
N ALA A 90 -17.94 -4.90 -5.44
CA ALA A 90 -17.50 -6.11 -4.76
C ALA A 90 -17.02 -7.16 -5.77
N VAL A 91 -15.95 -7.86 -5.43
CA VAL A 91 -15.41 -8.98 -6.21
C VAL A 91 -15.28 -10.22 -5.30
N PRO A 92 -15.47 -11.44 -5.85
CA PRO A 92 -15.42 -12.65 -5.04
C PRO A 92 -14.00 -12.93 -4.55
N GLU A 93 -13.00 -12.66 -5.39
CA GLU A 93 -11.61 -12.99 -5.16
C GLU A 93 -10.71 -12.08 -6.00
N ALA A 94 -9.44 -12.00 -5.60
CA ALA A 94 -8.36 -11.43 -6.38
C ALA A 94 -7.20 -12.42 -6.43
N ASP A 95 -6.51 -12.47 -7.56
CA ASP A 95 -5.37 -13.36 -7.79
C ASP A 95 -4.11 -12.50 -7.95
N TRP A 96 -3.18 -12.66 -7.01
CA TRP A 96 -1.90 -11.94 -6.99
C TRP A 96 -0.78 -12.66 -7.75
N SER A 97 -1.10 -13.77 -8.42
CA SER A 97 -0.16 -14.56 -9.21
C SER A 97 -0.52 -14.58 -10.70
N ARG A 98 -1.63 -13.94 -11.08
CA ARG A 98 -2.13 -13.93 -12.45
C ARG A 98 -1.10 -13.33 -13.40
N ALA A 99 -0.76 -14.10 -14.43
CA ALA A 99 0.07 -13.61 -15.51
C ALA A 99 -0.69 -12.56 -16.33
N GLY A 100 -0.08 -11.40 -16.50
CA GLY A 100 -0.57 -10.36 -17.42
C GLY A 100 -0.03 -10.57 -18.82
N ARG A 101 -0.73 -10.05 -19.83
CA ARG A 101 -0.24 -10.01 -21.21
C ARG A 101 0.28 -8.62 -21.55
N LEU A 102 1.37 -8.56 -22.31
CA LEU A 102 1.94 -7.30 -22.79
C LEU A 102 0.90 -6.48 -23.57
N ASP A 103 0.14 -7.12 -24.46
CA ASP A 103 -0.88 -6.44 -25.28
C ASP A 103 -1.95 -5.73 -24.45
N ASP A 104 -2.30 -6.27 -23.27
CA ASP A 104 -3.35 -5.72 -22.41
C ASP A 104 -2.92 -4.40 -21.75
N VAL A 105 -1.60 -4.17 -21.60
CA VAL A 105 -1.04 -2.94 -21.01
C VAL A 105 -0.44 -2.01 -22.06
N ALA A 106 0.23 -2.54 -23.09
CA ALA A 106 0.99 -1.76 -24.06
C ALA A 106 0.13 -0.76 -24.83
N ALA A 107 -1.12 -1.12 -25.15
CA ALA A 107 -2.04 -0.23 -25.87
C ALA A 107 -2.34 1.07 -25.11
N HIS A 108 -2.35 1.04 -23.77
CA HIS A 108 -2.62 2.23 -22.95
C HIS A 108 -1.46 3.22 -22.91
N PHE A 109 -0.24 2.76 -23.20
CA PHE A 109 1.00 3.54 -23.08
C PHE A 109 1.76 3.66 -24.40
N ALA A 110 1.13 3.36 -25.54
CA ALA A 110 1.79 3.32 -26.84
C ALA A 110 2.43 4.66 -27.24
N ASP A 111 1.79 5.78 -26.87
CA ASP A 111 2.25 7.14 -27.17
C ASP A 111 3.11 7.75 -26.05
N TRP A 112 3.43 6.99 -24.99
CA TRP A 112 4.18 7.47 -23.84
C TRP A 112 5.69 7.43 -24.08
N LYS A 113 6.12 8.24 -25.04
CA LYS A 113 7.52 8.43 -25.41
C LYS A 113 7.90 9.89 -25.27
N TYR A 114 8.62 10.21 -24.21
CA TYR A 114 9.06 11.57 -23.90
C TYR A 114 10.39 11.51 -23.18
N ALA A 115 11.32 12.45 -23.41
CA ALA A 115 12.51 12.51 -22.56
C ALA A 115 12.05 12.78 -21.11
N PRO A 116 12.37 11.93 -20.13
CA PRO A 116 13.46 10.94 -20.07
C PRO A 116 13.09 9.43 -20.21
N ALA A 117 11.85 9.07 -20.58
CA ALA A 117 11.36 7.69 -20.59
C ALA A 117 10.75 7.24 -21.94
N ASP A 118 11.06 6.01 -22.35
CA ASP A 118 10.41 5.30 -23.47
C ASP A 118 9.61 4.12 -22.88
N ILE A 119 8.36 4.38 -22.50
CA ILE A 119 7.50 3.38 -21.84
C ILE A 119 7.20 2.19 -22.75
N PRO A 120 6.89 2.36 -24.06
CA PRO A 120 6.74 1.24 -24.98
C PRO A 120 7.96 0.32 -25.02
N ALA A 121 9.18 0.88 -25.08
CA ALA A 121 10.40 0.07 -25.08
C ALA A 121 10.61 -0.69 -23.74
N LEU A 122 10.31 -0.04 -22.61
CA LEU A 122 10.38 -0.67 -21.29
C LEU A 122 9.42 -1.86 -21.15
N LEU A 123 8.18 -1.68 -21.61
CA LEU A 123 7.17 -2.74 -21.61
C LEU A 123 7.59 -3.91 -22.51
N ALA A 124 8.08 -3.63 -23.73
CA ALA A 124 8.56 -4.65 -24.66
C ALA A 124 9.78 -5.45 -24.14
N ALA A 125 10.63 -4.84 -23.31
CA ALA A 125 11.78 -5.48 -22.67
C ALA A 125 11.42 -6.31 -21.42
N THR A 126 10.15 -6.34 -21.02
CA THR A 126 9.71 -7.04 -19.81
C THR A 126 9.42 -8.52 -20.09
N GLU A 127 10.15 -9.42 -19.44
CA GLU A 127 9.99 -10.86 -19.63
C GLU A 127 8.74 -11.42 -18.95
N ARG A 128 8.38 -10.90 -17.77
CA ARG A 128 7.23 -11.36 -16.99
C ARG A 128 6.40 -10.19 -16.50
N ILE A 129 5.11 -10.24 -16.82
CA ILE A 129 4.11 -9.27 -16.37
C ILE A 129 3.13 -9.99 -15.44
N LEU A 130 2.83 -9.36 -14.33
CA LEU A 130 1.79 -9.78 -13.40
C LEU A 130 0.65 -8.78 -13.44
N GLU A 131 -0.57 -9.27 -13.29
CA GLU A 131 -1.80 -8.49 -13.34
C GLU A 131 -2.58 -8.63 -12.03
N TYR A 132 -3.02 -7.49 -11.47
CA TYR A 132 -3.68 -7.42 -10.17
C TYR A 132 -4.89 -6.49 -10.22
N PRO A 133 -6.00 -6.83 -9.56
CA PRO A 133 -7.04 -5.84 -9.27
C PRO A 133 -6.59 -4.96 -8.09
N MET A 134 -6.85 -3.65 -8.16
CA MET A 134 -6.64 -2.74 -7.02
C MET A 134 -7.78 -2.89 -6.02
N VAL A 135 -7.55 -3.67 -4.97
CA VAL A 135 -8.58 -4.07 -4.00
C VAL A 135 -8.25 -3.67 -2.58
N ASP A 136 -9.28 -3.49 -1.77
CA ASP A 136 -9.22 -3.28 -0.33
C ASP A 136 -10.47 -3.85 0.36
N ARG A 137 -10.61 -3.63 1.66
CA ARG A 137 -11.82 -3.96 2.44
C ARG A 137 -12.20 -2.81 3.34
N ASP A 138 -13.45 -2.75 3.77
CA ASP A 138 -13.83 -1.83 4.83
C ASP A 138 -13.04 -2.11 6.11
N PRO A 139 -12.63 -1.05 6.85
CA PRO A 139 -11.97 -1.25 8.13
C PRO A 139 -12.86 -2.03 9.10
N LEU A 140 -12.28 -3.06 9.70
CA LEU A 140 -13.00 -3.84 10.70
C LEU A 140 -13.24 -3.02 11.97
N PRO A 141 -14.40 -3.18 12.62
CA PRO A 141 -14.64 -2.57 13.93
C PRO A 141 -13.80 -3.21 15.04
N ARG A 142 -13.40 -4.47 14.86
CA ARG A 142 -12.48 -5.22 15.73
C ARG A 142 -11.60 -6.18 14.91
N TRP A 143 -10.38 -6.46 15.34
CA TRP A 143 -9.47 -7.40 14.66
C TRP A 143 -9.51 -8.80 15.26
N GLY A 144 -9.74 -8.91 16.57
CA GLY A 144 -9.63 -10.16 17.29
C GLY A 144 -10.80 -10.48 18.22
N GLU A 145 -10.68 -11.63 18.86
CA GLU A 145 -11.50 -12.03 20.01
C GLU A 145 -10.69 -12.98 20.91
N GLY A 146 -10.57 -12.62 22.19
CA GLY A 146 -9.78 -13.39 23.16
C GLY A 146 -8.32 -13.52 22.74
N ARG A 147 -7.88 -14.75 22.42
CA ARG A 147 -6.47 -15.09 22.09
C ARG A 147 -6.20 -15.16 20.60
N VAL A 148 -7.08 -14.60 19.78
CA VAL A 148 -6.95 -14.55 18.32
C VAL A 148 -6.96 -13.10 17.86
N THR A 149 -6.02 -12.72 16.99
CA THR A 149 -5.97 -11.38 16.36
C THR A 149 -5.58 -11.46 14.88
N LEU A 150 -5.68 -10.35 14.16
CA LEU A 150 -5.28 -10.19 12.76
C LEU A 150 -4.08 -9.24 12.64
N LEU A 151 -3.28 -9.42 11.58
CA LEU A 151 -2.08 -8.62 11.29
C LEU A 151 -1.91 -8.41 9.78
N GLY A 152 -1.44 -7.22 9.38
CA GLY A 152 -1.18 -6.90 7.98
C GLY A 152 -2.46 -6.94 7.13
N ASP A 153 -2.36 -7.45 5.90
CA ASP A 153 -3.50 -7.51 4.96
C ASP A 153 -4.68 -8.36 5.46
N ALA A 154 -4.49 -9.23 6.46
CA ALA A 154 -5.60 -9.92 7.11
C ALA A 154 -6.44 -8.95 7.96
N ALA A 155 -5.83 -7.91 8.53
CA ALA A 155 -6.49 -6.89 9.35
C ALA A 155 -6.94 -5.67 8.52
N HIS A 156 -6.05 -5.12 7.70
CA HIS A 156 -6.22 -3.82 7.02
C HIS A 156 -5.72 -3.83 5.57
N PRO A 157 -6.29 -4.69 4.69
CA PRO A 157 -5.91 -4.67 3.29
C PRO A 157 -6.28 -3.32 2.67
N MET A 158 -5.32 -2.71 1.97
CA MET A 158 -5.41 -1.37 1.40
C MET A 158 -4.86 -1.33 -0.01
N TYR A 159 -5.23 -0.30 -0.78
CA TYR A 159 -4.60 -0.08 -2.09
C TYR A 159 -3.09 0.07 -1.93
N PRO A 160 -2.27 -0.47 -2.85
CA PRO A 160 -0.81 -0.49 -2.71
C PRO A 160 -0.17 0.85 -3.09
N VAL A 161 -0.78 1.94 -2.66
CA VAL A 161 -0.29 3.31 -2.83
C VAL A 161 0.77 3.60 -1.75
N GLY A 162 1.90 4.18 -2.13
CA GLY A 162 2.94 4.61 -1.18
C GLY A 162 3.65 3.50 -0.40
N SER A 163 3.54 2.23 -0.82
CA SER A 163 4.16 1.08 -0.13
C SER A 163 3.77 0.93 1.35
N ASN A 164 2.58 1.42 1.73
CA ASN A 164 2.17 1.40 3.14
C ASN A 164 1.81 0.01 3.65
N GLY A 165 1.15 -0.86 2.87
CA GLY A 165 0.67 -2.16 3.37
C GLY A 165 1.78 -2.99 4.05
N GLY A 166 2.90 -3.20 3.36
CA GLY A 166 4.06 -3.92 3.92
C GLY A 166 4.70 -3.21 5.11
N SER A 167 4.83 -1.89 5.05
CA SER A 167 5.38 -1.09 6.15
C SER A 167 4.50 -1.19 7.40
N GLN A 168 3.18 -1.07 7.24
CA GLN A 168 2.21 -1.17 8.34
C GLN A 168 2.21 -2.57 8.96
N ALA A 169 2.34 -3.64 8.17
CA ALA A 169 2.48 -5.01 8.70
C ALA A 169 3.75 -5.18 9.57
N ILE A 170 4.86 -4.51 9.22
CA ILE A 170 6.08 -4.50 10.04
C ILE A 170 5.83 -3.74 11.36
N LEU A 171 5.16 -2.59 11.29
CA LEU A 171 4.79 -1.82 12.48
C LEU A 171 3.86 -2.63 13.39
N ASP A 172 2.90 -3.35 12.82
CA ASP A 172 2.00 -4.23 13.55
C ASP A 172 2.76 -5.31 14.30
N ALA A 173 3.66 -6.03 13.62
CA ALA A 173 4.45 -7.08 14.24
C ALA A 173 5.25 -6.54 15.43
N ARG A 174 5.79 -5.32 15.31
CA ARG A 174 6.55 -4.68 16.38
C ARG A 174 5.67 -4.27 17.56
N VAL A 175 4.50 -3.69 17.30
CA VAL A 175 3.56 -3.30 18.37
C VAL A 175 2.95 -4.52 19.05
N LEU A 176 2.56 -5.54 18.28
CA LEU A 176 2.08 -6.82 18.80
C LEU A 176 3.10 -7.47 19.74
N ALA A 177 4.36 -7.59 19.31
CA ALA A 177 5.42 -8.13 20.14
C ALA A 177 5.64 -7.33 21.43
N ARG A 178 5.53 -6.00 21.36
CA ARG A 178 5.65 -5.12 22.53
C ARG A 178 4.49 -5.32 23.51
N CYS A 179 3.25 -5.37 23.02
CA CYS A 179 2.07 -5.56 23.88
C CYS A 179 2.10 -6.94 24.56
N LEU A 180 2.45 -8.00 23.81
CA LEU A 180 2.59 -9.36 24.38
C LEU A 180 3.71 -9.47 25.42
N ALA A 181 4.76 -8.66 25.30
CA ALA A 181 5.84 -8.65 26.29
C ALA A 181 5.52 -7.80 27.54
N ALA A 182 4.48 -6.95 27.48
CA ALA A 182 4.14 -5.99 28.53
C ALA A 182 2.97 -6.45 29.42
N ASP A 183 2.20 -7.47 29.00
CA ASP A 183 1.06 -7.99 29.74
C ASP A 183 1.14 -9.53 29.81
N GLU A 184 0.93 -10.10 31.00
CA GLU A 184 0.93 -11.55 31.22
C GLU A 184 -0.33 -12.23 30.70
N ASP A 185 -1.42 -11.48 30.51
CA ASP A 185 -2.64 -11.98 29.87
C ASP A 185 -2.61 -11.68 28.36
N PRO A 186 -2.43 -12.69 27.49
CA PRO A 186 -2.37 -12.46 26.06
C PRO A 186 -3.64 -11.85 25.48
N ALA A 187 -4.83 -12.10 26.05
CA ALA A 187 -6.05 -11.49 25.53
C ALA A 187 -6.00 -9.95 25.67
N ARG A 188 -5.61 -9.46 26.86
CA ARG A 188 -5.43 -8.02 27.12
C ARG A 188 -4.31 -7.42 26.28
N ALA A 189 -3.22 -8.15 26.07
CA ALA A 189 -2.14 -7.71 25.17
C ALA A 189 -2.62 -7.53 23.72
N LEU A 190 -3.46 -8.44 23.22
CA LEU A 190 -4.01 -8.36 21.86
C LEU A 190 -4.99 -7.18 21.71
N GLU A 191 -5.81 -6.91 22.73
CA GLU A 191 -6.68 -5.73 22.77
C GLU A 191 -5.87 -4.42 22.70
N ALA A 192 -4.81 -4.30 23.52
CA ALA A 192 -3.93 -3.13 23.50
C ALA A 192 -3.22 -2.93 22.14
N TYR A 193 -2.80 -4.02 21.50
CA TYR A 193 -2.24 -3.98 20.13
C TYR A 193 -3.27 -3.44 19.13
N GLU A 194 -4.51 -3.92 19.19
CA GLU A 194 -5.59 -3.48 18.31
C GLU A 194 -5.94 -2.00 18.54
N GLU A 195 -6.09 -1.57 19.79
CA GLU A 195 -6.42 -0.18 20.14
C GLU A 195 -5.40 0.82 19.59
N GLU A 196 -4.11 0.47 19.60
CA GLU A 196 -3.04 1.32 19.10
C GLU A 196 -2.99 1.37 17.57
N ARG A 197 -3.19 0.22 16.90
CA ARG A 197 -2.92 0.09 15.47
C ARG A 197 -4.14 0.30 14.60
N ARG A 198 -5.31 -0.16 15.03
CA ARG A 198 -6.55 -0.14 14.23
C ARG A 198 -6.95 1.26 13.78
N PRO A 199 -6.93 2.32 14.62
CA PRO A 199 -7.34 3.65 14.16
C PRO A 199 -6.47 4.20 13.03
N ALA A 200 -5.14 4.06 13.16
CA ALA A 200 -4.18 4.57 12.19
C ALA A 200 -4.29 3.84 10.85
N THR A 201 -4.32 2.50 10.86
CA THR A 201 -4.43 1.71 9.63
C THR A 201 -5.82 1.86 8.97
N SER A 202 -6.89 2.01 9.76
CA SER A 202 -8.24 2.27 9.22
C SER A 202 -8.29 3.60 8.48
N ALA A 203 -7.67 4.65 9.04
CA ALA A 203 -7.57 5.94 8.38
C ALA A 203 -6.78 5.85 7.06
N LEU A 204 -5.69 5.08 7.05
CA LEU A 204 -4.90 4.83 5.84
C LEU A 204 -5.68 4.09 4.75
N VAL A 205 -6.41 3.02 5.09
CA VAL A 205 -7.28 2.30 4.14
C VAL A 205 -8.25 3.26 3.46
N LEU A 206 -8.98 4.07 4.24
CA LEU A 206 -9.96 5.02 3.70
C LEU A 206 -9.29 6.15 2.90
N ALA A 207 -8.14 6.66 3.35
CA ALA A 207 -7.41 7.70 2.64
C ALA A 207 -6.86 7.21 1.29
N HIS A 208 -6.39 5.96 1.23
CA HIS A 208 -5.95 5.32 -0.01
C HIS A 208 -7.11 5.11 -0.98
N ARG A 209 -8.27 4.65 -0.48
CA ARG A 209 -9.47 4.45 -1.31
C ARG A 209 -9.96 5.74 -1.96
N ALA A 210 -9.80 6.87 -1.28
CA ALA A 210 -10.20 8.17 -1.80
C ALA A 210 -9.34 8.67 -2.98
N LEU A 211 -8.18 8.03 -3.23
CA LEU A 211 -7.24 8.38 -4.31
C LEU A 211 -7.02 9.90 -4.50
N PRO A 212 -6.74 10.66 -3.44
CA PRO A 212 -6.88 12.13 -3.49
C PRO A 212 -5.90 12.82 -4.45
N ILE A 213 -4.75 12.19 -4.76
CA ILE A 213 -3.80 12.71 -5.75
C ILE A 213 -4.36 12.68 -7.17
N GLU A 214 -5.25 11.72 -7.48
CA GLU A 214 -5.85 11.55 -8.80
C GLU A 214 -6.75 12.75 -9.14
N GLU A 215 -7.46 13.30 -8.16
CA GLU A 215 -8.29 14.49 -8.36
C GLU A 215 -7.43 15.70 -8.75
N THR A 216 -6.27 15.86 -8.11
CA THR A 216 -5.35 16.95 -8.47
C THR A 216 -4.75 16.75 -9.86
N ILE A 217 -4.33 15.53 -10.21
CA ILE A 217 -3.79 15.22 -11.54
C ILE A 217 -4.87 15.46 -12.61
N ARG A 218 -6.12 15.08 -12.36
CA ARG A 218 -7.26 15.34 -13.24
C ARG A 218 -7.44 16.84 -13.48
N LEU A 219 -7.48 17.65 -12.42
CA LEU A 219 -7.61 19.10 -12.54
C LEU A 219 -6.48 19.73 -13.36
N VAL A 220 -5.24 19.29 -13.14
CA VAL A 220 -4.08 19.77 -13.92
C VAL A 220 -4.22 19.38 -15.39
N THR A 221 -4.62 18.14 -15.67
CA THR A 221 -4.81 17.63 -17.04
C THR A 221 -5.89 18.41 -17.79
N GLU A 222 -7.01 18.74 -17.12
CA GLU A 222 -8.11 19.50 -17.71
C GLU A 222 -7.75 20.98 -17.97
N ARG A 223 -6.98 21.59 -17.07
CA ARG A 223 -6.64 23.02 -17.14
C ARG A 223 -5.41 23.32 -17.99
N ALA A 224 -4.50 22.35 -18.13
CA ALA A 224 -3.24 22.49 -18.88
C ALA A 224 -3.00 21.29 -19.82
N PRO A 225 -3.89 21.04 -20.80
CA PRO A 225 -3.79 19.88 -21.69
C PRO A 225 -2.53 19.91 -22.58
N ASP A 226 -2.02 21.10 -22.88
CA ASP A 226 -0.80 21.31 -23.67
C ASP A 226 0.46 21.45 -22.80
N GLY A 227 0.35 21.18 -21.49
CA GLY A 227 1.42 21.31 -20.51
C GLY A 227 1.48 22.69 -19.84
N PHE A 228 2.42 22.82 -18.90
CA PHE A 228 2.65 24.03 -18.11
C PHE A 228 4.13 24.12 -17.70
N HIS A 229 4.59 25.33 -17.35
CA HIS A 229 5.95 25.54 -16.83
C HIS A 229 6.00 25.56 -15.30
N ASP A 230 5.00 26.17 -14.65
CA ASP A 230 4.82 26.17 -13.20
C ASP A 230 3.41 25.66 -12.86
N VAL A 231 3.31 24.76 -11.88
CA VAL A 231 2.02 24.23 -11.42
C VAL A 231 1.17 25.30 -10.74
N ALA A 232 1.79 26.37 -10.22
CA ALA A 232 1.10 27.52 -9.66
C ALA A 232 0.32 28.33 -10.70
N ASP A 233 0.63 28.17 -11.99
CA ASP A 233 -0.16 28.77 -13.08
C ASP A 233 -1.46 27.99 -13.36
N VAL A 234 -1.56 26.75 -12.84
CA VAL A 234 -2.67 25.81 -13.11
C VAL A 234 -3.55 25.61 -11.88
N LEU A 235 -2.93 25.55 -10.70
CA LEU A 235 -3.58 25.32 -9.42
C LEU A 235 -3.47 26.55 -8.52
N THR A 236 -4.57 26.87 -7.85
CA THR A 236 -4.60 27.93 -6.83
C THR A 236 -3.80 27.50 -5.58
N GLU A 237 -3.35 28.46 -4.78
CA GLU A 237 -2.63 28.18 -3.52
C GLU A 237 -3.44 27.26 -2.58
N PRO A 238 -4.77 27.42 -2.40
CA PRO A 238 -5.58 26.46 -1.63
C PRO A 238 -5.58 25.04 -2.22
N GLU A 239 -5.62 24.89 -3.55
CA GLU A 239 -5.59 23.58 -4.22
C GLU A 239 -4.23 22.90 -4.05
N LEU A 240 -3.13 23.64 -4.18
CA LEU A 240 -1.78 23.16 -3.90
C LEU A 240 -1.61 22.73 -2.44
N ALA A 241 -2.13 23.52 -1.50
CA ALA A 241 -2.12 23.18 -0.08
C ALA A 241 -2.95 21.91 0.21
N ALA A 242 -4.10 21.74 -0.45
CA ALA A 242 -4.94 20.56 -0.34
C ALA A 242 -4.25 19.30 -0.89
N MET A 243 -3.57 19.41 -2.04
CA MET A 243 -2.74 18.34 -2.60
C MET A 243 -1.63 17.92 -1.63
N ALA A 244 -0.88 18.88 -1.09
CA ALA A 244 0.18 18.60 -0.12
C ALA A 244 -0.38 17.96 1.17
N ALA A 245 -1.54 18.40 1.64
CA ALA A 245 -2.22 17.81 2.79
C ALA A 245 -2.71 16.38 2.52
N ALA A 246 -3.21 16.11 1.32
CA ALA A 246 -3.59 14.77 0.89
C ALA A 246 -2.39 13.81 0.88
N GLN A 247 -1.26 14.25 0.33
CA GLN A 247 -0.03 13.46 0.33
C GLN A 247 0.43 13.12 1.75
N ARG A 248 0.39 14.10 2.68
CA ARG A 248 0.76 13.86 4.09
C ARG A 248 -0.13 12.82 4.78
N ARG A 249 -1.43 12.78 4.47
CA ARG A 249 -2.37 11.81 5.05
C ARG A 249 -2.06 10.36 4.65
N ILE A 250 -1.48 10.16 3.47
CA ILE A 250 -1.14 8.83 2.95
C ILE A 250 0.32 8.45 3.19
N SER A 251 1.23 9.40 3.40
CA SER A 251 2.66 9.12 3.55
C SER A 251 3.15 9.08 5.01
N ASP A 252 2.26 9.29 5.99
CA ASP A 252 2.52 9.27 7.44
C ASP A 252 3.84 9.97 7.86
N ALA A 253 4.10 11.14 7.25
CA ALA A 253 5.39 11.82 7.35
C ALA A 253 5.36 12.96 8.39
N ASP A 254 5.26 12.63 9.67
CA ASP A 254 5.69 13.54 10.74
C ASP A 254 7.04 13.07 11.30
N VAL A 255 8.11 13.49 10.62
CA VAL A 255 9.50 13.22 11.02
C VAL A 255 9.77 13.69 12.45
N ARG A 256 9.13 14.77 12.90
CA ARG A 256 9.30 15.29 14.25
C ARG A 256 8.65 14.35 15.25
N ALA A 257 7.42 13.92 15.01
CA ALA A 257 6.76 12.92 15.87
C ALA A 257 7.55 11.61 15.91
N LEU A 258 8.03 11.13 14.76
CA LEU A 258 8.87 9.91 14.68
C LEU A 258 10.15 10.04 15.52
N ASN A 259 10.82 11.18 15.47
CA ASN A 259 12.06 11.42 16.21
C ASN A 259 11.83 11.73 17.70
N GLN A 260 10.61 12.11 18.10
CA GLN A 260 10.28 12.50 19.47
C GLN A 260 9.54 11.42 20.26
N ARG A 261 8.91 10.45 19.58
CA ARG A 261 8.26 9.33 20.28
C ARG A 261 9.29 8.39 20.91
N GLU A 262 8.90 7.76 22.02
CA GLU A 262 9.71 6.69 22.59
C GLU A 262 9.83 5.52 21.62
N SER A 263 11.01 4.88 21.60
CA SER A 263 11.19 3.64 20.85
C SER A 263 10.28 2.55 21.42
N TRP A 264 9.75 1.70 20.55
CA TRP A 264 9.06 0.46 20.93
C TRP A 264 10.01 -0.62 21.48
N SER A 265 11.07 -0.22 22.20
CA SER A 265 12.01 -1.13 22.83
C SER A 265 11.42 -1.62 24.13
N VAL A 266 11.21 -2.93 24.24
CA VAL A 266 10.91 -3.57 25.52
C VAL A 266 12.22 -3.63 26.29
N ARG A 267 12.33 -2.89 27.40
CA ARG A 267 13.44 -3.08 28.34
C ARG A 267 13.12 -4.31 29.19
N PRO A 268 14.07 -5.25 29.39
CA PRO A 268 13.86 -6.32 30.35
C PRO A 268 13.50 -5.70 31.69
N ALA A 269 12.56 -6.32 32.42
CA ALA A 269 12.39 -6.01 33.84
C ALA A 269 13.78 -6.08 34.48
N ARG A 270 14.20 -5.01 35.18
CA ARG A 270 15.42 -5.07 35.98
C ARG A 270 15.25 -6.24 36.93
N THR A 271 16.02 -7.31 36.72
CA THR A 271 16.23 -8.31 37.76
C THR A 271 16.81 -7.55 38.94
N ASP A 272 16.02 -7.38 39.98
CA ASP A 272 16.48 -6.79 41.21
C ASP A 272 17.59 -7.70 41.77
N PRO A 273 18.82 -7.22 42.00
CA PRO A 273 19.89 -8.06 42.56
C PRO A 273 19.63 -8.49 44.02
N SER A 274 18.46 -8.15 44.59
CA SER A 274 18.08 -8.40 45.98
C SER A 274 16.94 -9.41 46.16
N GLU A 275 16.88 -10.47 45.35
CA GLU A 275 16.25 -11.72 45.80
C GLU A 275 17.32 -12.72 46.27
N PRO A 276 17.20 -13.26 47.50
CA PRO A 276 18.23 -14.07 48.17
C PRO A 276 18.41 -15.48 47.61
#